data_AF-A3CYA9-F1
#
_entry.id   AF-A3CYA9-F1
#
_cell.length_a   1.000
_cell.length_b   1.000
_cell.length_c   1.000
_cell.angle_alpha   90.00
_cell.angle_beta   90.00
_cell.angle_gamma   90.00
#
_symmetry.space_group_name_H-M   'P 1'
#
loop_
_entity.id
_entity.type
_entity.pdbx_description
1 polymer ?
#
loop_
_entity_poly.entity_id
_entity_poly.type
_entity_poly.pdbx_seq_one_letter_code
_entity_poly.pdbx_strand_id
1 'polypeptide(L)'
;MKRPAGLYLAYLFQFLIAANVLLALSLGEYSQVFGGVVAFCLTLVPAVVTHRWNITLPWQVNLLIVLSLYLHIAGEIRGFYMLYYPYYDKIAHLISGITVSVLAFVIVLLLDRFSRLNLSRLMIVGFVVIAAMAMEGFWEIYEWLFDTFLGTNLQYGLDDTMLDMIFVLIGAVVVALAGNRYLPRFSKEEITGRLVIPEESPAE
;
A
#
# COMPACT_ATOMS: atom_id res chain seq x y z
N MET A 1 27.94 -4.36 0.96
CA MET A 1 26.96 -4.43 2.08
C MET A 1 25.91 -5.48 1.77
N LYS A 2 25.61 -6.40 2.69
CA LYS A 2 24.53 -7.39 2.49
C LYS A 2 23.17 -6.66 2.45
N ARG A 3 22.36 -6.93 1.43
CA ARG A 3 20.98 -6.40 1.35
C ARG A 3 20.16 -6.95 2.54
N PRO A 4 19.27 -6.17 3.16
CA PRO A 4 18.46 -6.64 4.28
C PRO A 4 17.57 -7.81 3.84
N ALA A 5 17.38 -8.80 4.72
CA ALA A 5 16.63 -10.02 4.43
C ALA A 5 15.21 -9.74 3.88
N GLY A 6 14.56 -8.69 4.40
CA GLY A 6 13.21 -8.30 3.96
C GLY A 6 13.11 -7.80 2.52
N LEU A 7 14.21 -7.40 1.89
CA LEU A 7 14.20 -7.07 0.46
C LEU A 7 14.07 -8.34 -0.41
N TYR A 8 14.65 -9.47 0.03
CA TYR A 8 14.47 -10.74 -0.66
C TYR A 8 13.04 -11.26 -0.50
N LEU A 9 12.40 -11.02 0.65
CA LEU A 9 10.97 -11.29 0.83
C LEU A 9 10.12 -10.45 -0.12
N ALA A 10 10.45 -9.18 -0.30
CA ALA A 10 9.73 -8.34 -1.25
C ALA A 10 9.85 -8.88 -2.69
N TYR A 11 11.06 -9.28 -3.11
CA TYR A 11 11.26 -9.91 -4.42
C TYR A 11 10.52 -11.24 -4.56
N LEU A 12 10.44 -12.04 -3.50
CA LEU A 12 9.65 -13.27 -3.48
C LEU A 12 8.17 -12.96 -3.74
N PHE A 13 7.58 -12.00 -3.03
CA PHE A 13 6.17 -11.65 -3.25
C PHE A 13 5.93 -11.03 -4.64
N GLN A 14 6.85 -10.24 -5.17
CA GLN A 14 6.76 -9.75 -6.56
C GLN A 14 6.74 -10.91 -7.56
N PHE A 15 7.63 -11.90 -7.37
CA PHE A 15 7.62 -13.12 -8.16
C PHE A 15 6.29 -13.88 -8.03
N LEU A 16 5.74 -14.00 -6.82
CA LEU A 16 4.47 -14.67 -6.59
C LEU A 16 3.30 -13.93 -7.27
N ILE A 17 3.29 -12.59 -7.28
CA ILE A 17 2.30 -11.81 -8.05
C ILE A 17 2.42 -12.14 -9.54
N ALA A 18 3.64 -12.09 -10.10
CA ALA A 18 3.87 -12.43 -11.51
C ALA A 18 3.44 -13.87 -11.84
N ALA A 19 3.69 -14.82 -10.94
CA ALA A 19 3.26 -16.21 -11.10
C ALA A 19 1.72 -16.35 -11.08
N ASN A 20 1.02 -15.57 -10.25
CA ASN A 20 -0.45 -15.53 -10.26
C ASN A 20 -1.00 -14.92 -11.55
N VAL A 21 -0.37 -13.86 -12.09
CA VAL A 21 -0.75 -13.30 -13.39
C VAL A 21 -0.66 -14.35 -14.51
N LEU A 22 0.43 -15.12 -14.55
CA LEU A 22 0.59 -16.20 -15.53
C LEU A 22 -0.46 -17.32 -15.33
N LEU A 23 -0.82 -17.61 -14.08
CA LEU A 23 -1.90 -18.55 -13.80
C LEU A 23 -3.24 -18.03 -14.31
N ALA A 24 -3.64 -16.81 -13.97
CA ALA A 24 -4.89 -16.22 -14.43
C ALA A 24 -4.96 -16.19 -15.96
N LEU A 25 -3.84 -15.90 -16.63
CA LEU A 25 -3.75 -15.97 -18.09
C LEU A 25 -4.01 -17.39 -18.62
N SER A 26 -3.47 -18.41 -17.95
CA SER A 26 -3.72 -19.82 -18.32
C SER A 26 -5.16 -20.27 -18.08
N LEU A 27 -5.88 -19.61 -17.15
CA LEU A 27 -7.29 -19.87 -16.85
C LEU A 27 -8.25 -19.06 -17.74
N GLY A 28 -7.74 -18.11 -18.55
CA GLY A 28 -8.56 -17.21 -19.35
C GLY A 28 -9.24 -16.09 -18.55
N GLU A 29 -8.77 -15.84 -17.33
CA GLU A 29 -9.32 -14.87 -16.38
C GLU A 29 -8.75 -13.47 -16.63
N TYR A 30 -9.18 -12.84 -17.74
CA TYR A 30 -8.58 -11.59 -18.21
C TYR A 30 -8.75 -10.39 -17.25
N SER A 31 -9.83 -10.35 -16.46
CA SER A 31 -10.04 -9.30 -15.44
C SER A 31 -8.97 -9.39 -14.35
N GLN A 32 -8.69 -10.61 -13.89
CA GLN A 32 -7.67 -10.91 -12.89
C GLN A 32 -6.25 -10.71 -13.44
N VAL A 33 -6.01 -11.03 -14.72
CA VAL A 33 -4.76 -10.67 -15.42
C VAL A 33 -4.54 -9.16 -15.39
N PHE A 34 -5.55 -8.37 -15.72
CA PHE A 34 -5.47 -6.91 -15.69
C PHE A 34 -5.14 -6.40 -14.27
N GLY A 35 -5.89 -6.84 -13.26
CA GLY A 35 -5.65 -6.48 -11.86
C GLY A 35 -4.25 -6.86 -11.38
N GLY A 36 -3.79 -8.07 -11.71
CA GLY A 36 -2.46 -8.56 -11.34
C GLY A 36 -1.31 -7.82 -12.04
N VAL A 37 -1.48 -7.40 -13.30
CA VAL A 37 -0.50 -6.56 -14.00
C VAL A 37 -0.43 -5.16 -13.37
N VAL A 38 -1.58 -4.55 -13.07
CA VAL A 38 -1.61 -3.26 -12.37
C VAL A 38 -0.93 -3.37 -11.01
N ALA A 39 -1.27 -4.39 -10.22
CA ALA A 39 -0.63 -4.66 -8.93
C ALA A 39 0.89 -4.83 -9.07
N PHE A 40 1.36 -5.65 -10.02
CA PHE A 40 2.79 -5.80 -10.26
C PHE A 40 3.47 -4.46 -10.58
N CYS A 41 2.90 -3.65 -11.47
CA CYS A 41 3.41 -2.32 -11.79
C CYS A 41 3.47 -1.40 -10.55
N LEU A 42 2.46 -1.44 -9.67
CA LEU A 42 2.45 -0.66 -8.43
C LEU A 42 3.61 -1.04 -7.51
N THR A 43 4.05 -2.30 -7.49
CA THR A 43 5.24 -2.72 -6.71
C THR A 43 6.54 -2.07 -7.20
N LEU A 44 6.58 -1.56 -8.43
CA LEU A 44 7.75 -0.91 -9.02
C LEU A 44 7.80 0.60 -8.70
N VAL A 45 6.69 1.18 -8.24
CA VAL A 45 6.59 2.63 -7.95
C VAL A 45 7.69 3.10 -6.99
N PRO A 46 7.99 2.42 -5.86
CA PRO A 46 9.09 2.84 -4.99
C PRO A 46 10.45 2.93 -5.69
N ALA A 47 10.76 1.98 -6.59
CA ALA A 47 12.01 1.99 -7.34
C ALA A 47 12.08 3.18 -8.31
N VAL A 48 10.96 3.48 -8.99
CA VAL A 48 10.84 4.65 -9.87
C VAL A 48 10.99 5.95 -9.07
N VAL A 49 10.34 6.04 -7.90
CA VAL A 49 10.45 7.19 -6.97
C VAL A 49 11.90 7.41 -6.54
N THR A 50 12.60 6.33 -6.16
CA THR A 50 14.02 6.41 -5.79
C THR A 50 14.89 6.91 -6.93
N HIS A 51 14.67 6.42 -8.15
CA HIS A 51 15.45 6.83 -9.33
C HIS A 51 15.13 8.26 -9.81
N ARG A 52 13.87 8.70 -9.70
CA ARG A 52 13.41 9.98 -10.27
C ARG A 52 13.54 11.15 -9.30
N TRP A 53 13.34 10.91 -8.00
CA TRP A 53 13.18 11.96 -7.00
C TRP A 53 14.16 11.83 -5.82
N ASN A 54 15.14 10.94 -5.90
CA ASN A 54 16.13 10.73 -4.83
C ASN A 54 15.48 10.45 -3.45
N ILE A 55 14.32 9.79 -3.44
CA ILE A 55 13.60 9.39 -2.22
C ILE A 55 13.64 7.87 -2.10
N THR A 56 14.29 7.37 -1.05
CA THR A 56 14.38 5.94 -0.73
C THR A 56 13.43 5.58 0.40
N LEU A 57 12.52 4.64 0.14
CA LEU A 57 11.66 4.07 1.17
C LEU A 57 12.39 2.94 1.92
N PRO A 58 12.17 2.80 3.24
CA PRO A 58 12.72 1.70 4.00
C PRO A 58 12.14 0.37 3.51
N TRP A 59 12.91 -0.71 3.58
CA TRP A 59 12.53 -2.01 3.02
C TRP A 59 11.21 -2.55 3.59
N GLN A 60 10.85 -2.17 4.82
CA GLN A 60 9.58 -2.52 5.46
C GLN A 60 8.39 -1.96 4.69
N VAL A 61 8.49 -0.75 4.15
CA VAL A 61 7.43 -0.13 3.35
C VAL A 61 7.30 -0.83 2.01
N ASN A 62 8.42 -1.18 1.37
CA ASN A 62 8.40 -1.98 0.14
C ASN A 62 7.77 -3.36 0.37
N LEU A 63 8.10 -4.00 1.50
CA LEU A 63 7.51 -5.28 1.88
C LEU A 63 6.00 -5.17 2.15
N LEU A 64 5.55 -4.11 2.83
CA LEU A 64 4.13 -3.85 3.06
C LEU A 64 3.36 -3.68 1.75
N ILE A 65 3.88 -2.87 0.82
CA ILE A 65 3.27 -2.65 -0.51
C ILE A 65 3.08 -3.97 -1.24
N VAL A 66 4.16 -4.73 -1.42
CA VAL A 66 4.10 -5.97 -2.20
C VAL A 66 3.27 -7.05 -1.49
N LEU A 67 3.31 -7.12 -0.16
CA LEU A 67 2.50 -8.06 0.61
C LEU A 67 1.01 -7.74 0.48
N SER A 68 0.62 -6.47 0.66
CA SER A 68 -0.78 -6.02 0.49
C SER A 68 -1.30 -6.37 -0.91
N LEU A 69 -0.54 -6.03 -1.96
CA LEU A 69 -0.91 -6.33 -3.34
C LEU A 69 -0.96 -7.84 -3.60
N TYR A 70 -0.01 -8.61 -3.08
CA TYR A 70 -0.03 -10.06 -3.20
C TYR A 70 -1.28 -10.69 -2.57
N LEU A 71 -1.69 -10.22 -1.38
CA LEU A 71 -2.85 -10.78 -0.70
C LEU A 71 -4.12 -10.62 -1.54
N HIS A 72 -4.32 -9.45 -2.14
CA HIS A 72 -5.46 -9.20 -3.03
C HIS A 72 -5.42 -10.06 -4.31
N ILE A 73 -4.26 -10.09 -4.98
CA ILE A 73 -4.10 -10.88 -6.22
C ILE A 73 -4.23 -12.39 -5.97
N ALA A 74 -3.66 -12.90 -4.89
CA ALA A 74 -3.82 -14.30 -4.51
C ALA A 74 -5.24 -14.60 -4.00
N GLY A 75 -5.88 -13.63 -3.34
CA GLY A 75 -7.27 -13.65 -2.89
C GLY A 75 -8.21 -14.12 -3.99
N GLU A 76 -8.19 -13.39 -5.10
CA GLU A 76 -9.00 -13.67 -6.29
C GLU A 76 -8.52 -14.94 -7.01
N ILE A 77 -7.29 -14.93 -7.52
CA ILE A 77 -6.81 -15.93 -8.50
C ILE A 77 -6.71 -17.34 -7.90
N ARG A 78 -6.48 -17.45 -6.58
CA ARG A 78 -6.43 -18.75 -5.88
C ARG A 78 -7.76 -19.10 -5.19
N GLY A 79 -8.76 -18.21 -5.24
CA GLY A 79 -10.02 -18.38 -4.52
C GLY A 79 -9.86 -18.34 -3.00
N PHE A 80 -8.84 -17.68 -2.47
CA PHE A 80 -8.59 -17.59 -1.04
C PHE A 80 -9.66 -16.79 -0.29
N TYR A 81 -10.30 -15.81 -0.94
CA TYR A 81 -11.44 -15.11 -0.36
C TYR A 81 -12.58 -16.07 0.00
N MET A 82 -12.89 -17.00 -0.91
CA MET A 82 -13.92 -18.02 -0.66
C MET A 82 -13.45 -19.11 0.29
N LEU A 83 -12.22 -19.59 0.12
CA LEU A 83 -11.68 -20.71 0.92
C LEU A 83 -11.53 -20.35 2.41
N TYR A 84 -11.20 -19.10 2.71
CA TYR A 84 -10.90 -18.62 4.06
C TYR A 84 -11.87 -17.54 4.53
N TYR A 85 -13.05 -17.49 3.92
CA TYR A 85 -14.11 -16.55 4.26
C TYR A 85 -14.51 -16.66 5.76
N PRO A 86 -14.77 -15.54 6.46
CA PRO A 86 -14.63 -14.14 6.03
C PRO A 86 -13.26 -13.53 6.34
N TYR A 87 -12.31 -14.29 6.89
CA TYR A 87 -11.15 -13.72 7.58
C TYR A 87 -10.04 -13.22 6.66
N TYR A 88 -9.79 -13.94 5.56
CA TYR A 88 -8.68 -13.63 4.65
C TYR A 88 -8.81 -12.21 4.11
N ASP A 89 -10.02 -11.86 3.71
CA ASP A 89 -10.34 -10.56 3.14
C ASP A 89 -10.09 -9.43 4.14
N LYS A 90 -10.65 -9.56 5.35
CA LYS A 90 -10.48 -8.54 6.39
C LYS A 90 -9.02 -8.38 6.83
N ILE A 91 -8.23 -9.45 6.76
CA ILE A 91 -6.77 -9.38 6.97
C ILE A 91 -6.07 -8.64 5.82
N ALA A 92 -6.45 -8.91 4.57
CA ALA A 92 -5.93 -8.21 3.40
C ALA A 92 -6.24 -6.71 3.48
N HIS A 93 -7.47 -6.32 3.82
CA HIS A 93 -7.87 -4.93 4.04
C HIS A 93 -7.15 -4.30 5.22
N LEU A 94 -7.00 -4.97 6.36
CA LEU A 94 -6.21 -4.45 7.49
C LEU A 94 -4.76 -4.13 7.10
N ILE A 95 -4.09 -5.06 6.42
CA ILE A 95 -2.70 -4.89 5.96
C ILE A 95 -2.62 -3.78 4.92
N SER A 96 -3.60 -3.67 4.03
CA SER A 96 -3.69 -2.60 3.03
C SER A 96 -3.90 -1.24 3.70
N GLY A 97 -4.79 -1.15 4.69
CA GLY A 97 -5.02 0.07 5.48
C GLY A 97 -3.77 0.53 6.23
N ILE A 98 -3.01 -0.40 6.83
CA ILE A 98 -1.70 -0.10 7.44
C ILE A 98 -0.73 0.42 6.36
N THR A 99 -0.66 -0.26 5.22
CA THR A 99 0.26 0.07 4.13
C THR A 99 0.01 1.48 3.58
N VAL A 100 -1.23 1.77 3.19
CA VAL A 100 -1.65 3.08 2.67
C VAL A 100 -1.42 4.16 3.73
N SER A 101 -1.69 3.89 5.00
CA SER A 101 -1.48 4.86 6.08
C SER A 101 -0.01 5.18 6.30
N VAL A 102 0.89 4.19 6.22
CA VAL A 102 2.33 4.42 6.31
C VAL A 102 2.81 5.23 5.11
N LEU A 103 2.31 4.94 3.91
CA LEU A 103 2.62 5.73 2.71
C LEU A 103 2.11 7.17 2.84
N ALA A 104 0.86 7.37 3.28
CA ALA A 104 0.28 8.68 3.53
C ALA A 104 1.08 9.47 4.57
N PHE A 105 1.57 8.80 5.61
CA PHE A 105 2.43 9.40 6.63
C PHE A 105 3.78 9.86 6.04
N VAL A 106 4.40 9.04 5.19
CA VAL A 106 5.63 9.44 4.47
C VAL A 106 5.36 10.62 3.54
N ILE A 107 4.29 10.54 2.74
CA ILE A 107 3.93 11.58 1.76
C ILE A 107 3.69 12.92 2.45
N VAL A 108 2.88 12.96 3.51
CA VAL A 108 2.56 14.22 4.20
C VAL A 108 3.78 14.84 4.87
N LEU A 109 4.72 14.03 5.38
CA LEU A 109 5.97 14.55 5.94
C LEU A 109 6.89 15.12 4.85
N LEU A 110 6.96 14.47 3.69
CA LEU A 110 7.72 14.99 2.56
C LEU A 110 7.09 16.28 2.01
N LEU A 111 5.76 16.33 1.89
CA LEU A 111 5.03 17.54 1.49
C LEU A 111 5.25 18.68 2.50
N ASP A 112 5.19 18.39 3.79
CA ASP A 112 5.46 19.38 4.82
C ASP A 112 6.87 19.96 4.72
N ARG A 113 7.87 19.10 4.45
CA ARG A 113 9.27 19.52 4.25
C ARG A 113 9.46 20.35 2.99
N PHE A 114 9.03 19.84 1.83
CA PHE A 114 9.34 20.47 0.54
C PHE A 114 8.47 21.69 0.25
N SER A 115 7.22 21.69 0.71
CA SER A 115 6.28 22.80 0.52
C SER A 115 6.21 23.75 1.72
N ARG A 116 6.98 23.48 2.79
CA ARG A 116 7.08 24.33 4.00
C ARG A 116 5.72 24.65 4.64
N LEU A 117 4.86 23.63 4.70
CA LEU A 117 3.46 23.78 5.15
C LEU A 117 3.34 24.04 6.66
N ASN A 118 4.36 23.68 7.44
CA ASN A 118 4.39 23.78 8.91
C ASN A 118 3.20 23.09 9.58
N LEU A 119 2.86 21.89 9.11
CA LEU A 119 1.73 21.11 9.61
C LEU A 119 1.90 20.76 11.08
N SER A 120 0.82 20.94 11.84
CA SER A 120 0.73 20.44 13.21
C SER A 120 0.64 18.92 13.23
N ARG A 121 0.96 18.32 14.37
CA ARG A 121 0.87 16.87 14.55
C ARG A 121 -0.53 16.33 14.29
N LEU A 122 -1.56 17.03 14.78
CA LEU A 122 -2.95 16.63 14.60
C LEU A 122 -3.36 16.67 13.13
N MET A 123 -2.86 17.66 12.36
CA MET A 123 -3.08 17.71 10.91
C MET A 123 -2.42 16.54 10.19
N ILE A 124 -1.19 16.16 10.58
CA ILE A 124 -0.48 15.02 9.97
C ILE A 124 -1.23 13.71 10.24
N VAL A 125 -1.59 13.42 11.48
CA VAL A 125 -2.29 12.16 11.81
C VAL A 125 -3.72 12.13 11.27
N GLY A 126 -4.39 13.29 11.24
CA GLY A 126 -5.69 13.43 10.58
C GLY A 126 -5.61 13.18 9.08
N PHE A 127 -4.60 13.72 8.41
CA PHE A 127 -4.34 13.46 6.99
C PHE A 127 -4.14 11.97 6.72
N VAL A 128 -3.39 11.25 7.57
CA VAL A 128 -3.17 9.81 7.40
C VAL A 128 -4.49 9.04 7.40
N VAL A 129 -5.36 9.29 8.37
CA VAL A 129 -6.66 8.59 8.45
C VAL A 129 -7.55 8.95 7.26
N ILE A 130 -7.62 10.23 6.90
CA ILE A 130 -8.43 10.69 5.76
C ILE A 130 -7.92 10.08 4.44
N ALA A 131 -6.61 10.09 4.22
CA ALA A 131 -6.00 9.54 3.01
C ALA A 131 -6.22 8.02 2.89
N ALA A 132 -6.12 7.29 4.00
CA ALA A 132 -6.40 5.85 4.02
C ALA A 132 -7.86 5.55 3.70
N MET A 133 -8.81 6.25 4.34
CA MET A 133 -10.24 6.07 4.07
C MET A 133 -10.64 6.52 2.66
N ALA A 134 -10.00 7.56 2.13
CA ALA A 134 -10.23 8.00 0.76
C ALA A 134 -9.75 6.95 -0.25
N MET A 135 -8.56 6.36 -0.03
CA MET A 135 -8.06 5.27 -0.87
C MET A 135 -8.97 4.05 -0.80
N GLU A 136 -9.49 3.72 0.38
CA GLU A 136 -10.45 2.62 0.52
C GLU A 136 -11.75 2.90 -0.22
N GLY A 137 -12.27 4.13 -0.15
CA GLY A 137 -13.42 4.52 -0.96
C GLY A 137 -13.16 4.34 -2.46
N PHE A 138 -11.96 4.65 -2.94
CA PHE A 138 -11.59 4.37 -4.34
C PHE A 138 -11.49 2.88 -4.65
N TRP A 139 -11.07 2.05 -3.69
CA TRP A 139 -11.01 0.60 -3.83
C TRP A 139 -12.42 -0.01 -3.97
N GLU A 140 -13.33 0.33 -3.06
CA GLU A 140 -14.73 -0.13 -3.12
C GLU A 140 -15.45 0.36 -4.38
N ILE A 141 -15.17 1.58 -4.84
CA ILE A 141 -15.69 2.08 -6.12
C ILE A 141 -15.14 1.26 -7.29
N TYR A 142 -13.85 0.90 -7.26
CA TYR A 142 -13.26 0.04 -8.28
C TYR A 142 -13.94 -1.32 -8.32
N GLU A 143 -14.16 -1.96 -7.18
CA GLU A 143 -14.83 -3.26 -7.10
C GLU A 143 -16.25 -3.18 -7.63
N TRP A 144 -17.01 -2.18 -7.17
CA TRP A 144 -18.37 -1.94 -7.65
C TRP A 144 -18.43 -1.71 -9.17
N LEU A 145 -17.49 -0.94 -9.74
CA LEU A 145 -17.41 -0.72 -11.19
C LEU A 145 -17.15 -2.02 -11.94
N PHE A 146 -16.25 -2.86 -11.44
CA PHE A 146 -15.90 -4.13 -12.08
C PHE A 146 -17.08 -5.11 -12.00
N ASP A 147 -17.76 -5.20 -10.85
CA ASP A 147 -18.94 -6.06 -10.69
C ASP A 147 -20.09 -5.60 -11.60
N THR A 148 -20.30 -4.29 -11.68
CA THR A 148 -21.37 -3.69 -12.49
C THR A 148 -21.14 -3.81 -13.99
N PHE A 149 -19.92 -3.54 -14.46
CA PHE A 149 -19.64 -3.38 -15.90
C PHE A 149 -18.91 -4.58 -16.52
N LEU A 150 -18.18 -5.36 -15.73
CA LEU A 150 -17.39 -6.51 -16.21
C LEU A 150 -17.94 -7.84 -15.70
N GLY A 151 -18.99 -7.83 -14.87
CA GLY A 151 -19.64 -9.03 -14.35
C GLY A 151 -18.74 -9.85 -13.42
N THR A 152 -17.78 -9.20 -12.77
CA THR A 152 -17.01 -9.81 -11.67
C THR A 152 -17.87 -9.94 -10.42
N ASN A 153 -17.29 -10.50 -9.35
CA ASN A 153 -17.94 -10.64 -8.05
C ASN A 153 -16.93 -10.37 -6.93
N LEU A 154 -16.46 -9.12 -6.89
CA LEU A 154 -15.45 -8.63 -5.96
C LEU A 154 -16.10 -8.24 -4.62
N GLN A 155 -17.31 -7.68 -4.63
CA GLN A 155 -18.07 -7.34 -3.42
C GLN A 155 -19.03 -8.47 -3.04
N TYR A 156 -18.80 -9.11 -1.88
CA TYR A 156 -19.67 -10.21 -1.41
C TYR A 156 -20.93 -9.74 -0.68
N GLY A 157 -21.21 -8.44 -0.71
CA GLY A 157 -22.43 -7.81 -0.20
C GLY A 157 -22.14 -6.52 0.58
N LEU A 158 -23.19 -5.92 1.15
CA LEU A 158 -23.05 -4.68 1.95
C LEU A 158 -22.15 -4.88 3.18
N ASP A 159 -22.36 -5.98 3.90
CA ASP A 159 -21.61 -6.27 5.13
C ASP A 159 -20.12 -6.49 4.84
N ASP A 160 -19.80 -6.98 3.65
CA ASP A 160 -18.44 -7.21 3.18
C ASP A 160 -17.68 -5.89 3.07
N THR A 161 -18.13 -5.02 2.16
CA THR A 161 -17.65 -3.64 1.99
C THR A 161 -17.56 -2.87 3.31
N MET A 162 -18.60 -2.95 4.14
CA MET A 162 -18.58 -2.23 5.43
C MET A 162 -17.49 -2.75 6.36
N LEU A 163 -17.25 -4.05 6.40
CA LEU A 163 -16.17 -4.63 7.19
C LEU A 163 -14.81 -4.30 6.61
N ASP A 164 -14.63 -4.27 5.29
CA ASP A 164 -13.38 -3.87 4.65
C ASP A 164 -12.97 -2.44 5.02
N MET A 165 -13.92 -1.51 4.88
CA MET A 165 -13.74 -0.14 5.33
C MET A 165 -13.40 -0.03 6.82
N ILE A 166 -14.03 -0.85 7.68
CA ILE A 166 -13.74 -0.86 9.12
C ILE A 166 -12.33 -1.38 9.40
N PHE A 167 -11.90 -2.46 8.75
CA PHE A 167 -10.56 -3.02 8.95
C PHE A 167 -9.47 -2.09 8.40
N VAL A 168 -9.72 -1.37 7.31
CA VAL A 168 -8.85 -0.28 6.87
C VAL A 168 -8.80 0.85 7.89
N LEU A 169 -9.94 1.29 8.41
CA LEU A 169 -9.99 2.33 9.44
C LEU A 169 -9.18 1.94 10.68
N ILE A 170 -9.30 0.69 11.14
CA ILE A 170 -8.53 0.16 12.28
C ILE A 170 -7.03 0.25 11.98
N GLY A 171 -6.60 -0.22 10.82
CA GLY A 171 -5.20 -0.13 10.38
C GLY A 171 -4.70 1.32 10.36
N ALA A 172 -5.52 2.24 9.83
CA ALA A 172 -5.19 3.65 9.75
C ALA A 172 -5.08 4.32 11.12
N VAL A 173 -6.00 4.02 12.04
CA VAL A 173 -5.95 4.53 13.42
C VAL A 173 -4.72 4.01 14.15
N VAL A 174 -4.36 2.73 13.97
CA VAL A 174 -3.13 2.17 14.57
C VAL A 174 -1.89 2.92 14.10
N VAL A 175 -1.76 3.17 12.78
CA VAL A 175 -0.64 3.92 12.21
C VAL A 175 -0.66 5.39 12.67
N ALA A 176 -1.82 6.03 12.70
CA ALA A 176 -1.98 7.41 13.16
C ALA A 176 -1.56 7.57 14.64
N LEU A 177 -1.97 6.64 15.51
CA LEU A 177 -1.56 6.62 16.91
C LEU A 177 -0.07 6.36 17.09
N ALA A 178 0.52 5.48 16.27
CA ALA A 178 1.96 5.25 16.26
C ALA A 178 2.70 6.53 15.81
N GLY A 179 2.28 7.16 14.72
CA GLY A 179 2.82 8.43 14.22
C GLY A 179 2.72 9.56 15.26
N ASN A 180 1.58 9.67 15.95
CA ASN A 180 1.36 10.64 17.03
C ASN A 180 2.37 10.49 18.17
N ARG A 181 2.78 9.25 18.49
CA ARG A 181 3.80 8.93 19.50
C ARG A 181 5.24 9.04 18.97
N TYR A 182 5.44 8.93 17.66
CA TYR A 182 6.75 8.96 17.01
C TYR A 182 7.25 10.39 16.74
N LEU A 183 6.38 11.29 16.26
CA LEU A 183 6.70 12.70 15.97
C LEU A 183 7.23 13.57 17.15
N PRO A 184 6.94 13.31 18.44
CA PRO A 184 7.63 14.00 19.53
C PRO A 184 9.05 13.48 19.79
N ARG A 185 9.38 12.26 19.35
CA ARG A 185 10.68 11.62 19.61
C ARG A 185 11.72 11.91 18.52
N PHE A 186 11.25 12.13 17.30
CA PHE A 186 12.09 12.40 16.13
C PHE A 186 11.52 13.62 15.40
N SER A 187 12.37 14.57 15.01
CA SER A 187 11.88 15.74 14.26
C SER A 187 11.43 15.32 12.85
N LYS A 188 10.56 16.12 12.24
CA LYS A 188 10.09 15.88 10.87
C LYS A 188 11.26 15.87 9.88
N GLU A 189 12.25 16.73 10.13
CA GLU A 189 13.49 16.86 9.39
C GLU A 189 14.38 15.62 9.55
N GLU A 190 14.46 15.04 10.75
CA GLU A 190 15.22 13.81 10.99
C GLU A 190 14.61 12.62 10.25
N ILE A 191 13.29 12.47 10.32
CA ILE A 191 12.57 11.37 9.66
C ILE A 191 12.75 11.46 8.14
N THR A 192 12.46 12.63 7.58
CA THR A 192 12.56 12.84 6.13
C THR A 192 14.03 12.86 5.66
N GLY A 193 14.98 13.27 6.51
CA GLY A 193 16.41 13.22 6.23
C GLY A 193 16.93 11.82 5.98
N ARG A 194 16.31 10.79 6.58
CA ARG A 194 16.65 9.38 6.32
C ARG A 194 16.06 8.83 5.02
N LEU A 195 15.08 9.54 4.44
CA LEU A 195 14.40 9.14 3.20
C LEU A 195 15.01 9.80 1.96
N VAL A 196 15.52 11.02 2.08
CA VAL A 196 16.08 11.79 0.95
C VAL A 196 17.56 11.43 0.79
N ILE A 197 17.93 10.96 -0.41
CA ILE A 197 19.32 10.76 -0.81
C ILE A 197 19.93 12.15 -1.07
N PRO A 198 21.08 12.50 -0.46
CA PRO A 198 21.78 13.73 -0.78
C PRO A 198 22.13 13.77 -2.27
N GLU A 199 21.94 14.92 -2.94
CA GLU A 199 22.52 15.12 -4.26
C GLU A 199 24.05 15.08 -4.12
N GLU A 200 24.72 14.21 -4.89
CA GLU A 200 26.17 14.31 -5.05
C GLU A 200 26.48 15.68 -5.66
N SER A 201 27.35 16.46 -5.01
CA SER A 201 27.90 17.68 -5.60
C SER A 201 28.45 17.31 -6.99
N PRO A 202 28.15 18.07 -8.06
CA PRO A 202 28.86 17.87 -9.31
C PRO A 202 30.35 17.96 -9.00
N ALA A 203 31.12 16.99 -9.47
CA ALA A 203 32.57 17.05 -9.40
C ALA A 203 33.00 18.31 -10.16
N GLU A 204 33.57 19.28 -9.43
CA GLU A 204 34.22 20.47 -10.01
C GLU A 204 35.39 20.09 -10.91
#